data_AF-A0A436G987-F1
#
_entry.id   AF-A0A436G987-F1
#
_cell.length_a   1.000
_cell.length_b   1.000
_cell.length_c   1.000
_cell.angle_alpha   90.00
_cell.angle_beta   90.00
_cell.angle_gamma   90.00
#
_symmetry.space_group_name_H-M   'P 1'
#
loop_
_entity.id
_entity.type
_entity.pdbx_description
1 polymer ?
#
loop_
_entity_poly.entity_id
_entity_poly.type
_entity_poly.pdbx_seq_one_letter_code
_entity_poly.pdbx_strand_id
1 'polypeptide(L)' 'MLQSTSKPQRQSVNTSIDSRLISDAKALGINISRAAEEGIAKAISAEKTRRWQEENKEAIDSSNEYVRRNGLPLAKHRPF' A
#
# COMPACT_ATOMS: atom_id res chain seq x y z
N MET A 1 -11.82 6.02 24.20
CA MET A 1 -10.46 6.54 24.46
C MET A 1 -10.02 7.29 23.21
N LEU A 2 -9.92 8.62 23.27
CA LEU A 2 -9.46 9.42 22.12
C LEU A 2 -7.95 9.20 21.96
N GLN A 3 -7.55 8.56 20.87
CA GLN A 3 -6.13 8.43 20.52
C GLN A 3 -5.61 9.79 20.08
N SER A 4 -4.72 10.38 20.88
CA SER A 4 -3.96 11.56 20.51
C SER A 4 -3.11 11.23 19.29
N THR A 5 -3.45 11.79 18.13
CA THR A 5 -2.59 11.71 16.94
C THR A 5 -1.31 12.48 17.22
N SER A 6 -0.24 11.79 17.62
CA SER A 6 1.07 12.41 17.73
C SER A 6 1.48 12.89 16.34
N LYS A 7 2.05 14.11 16.26
CA LYS A 7 2.61 14.60 14.99
C LYS A 7 3.65 13.59 14.51
N PRO A 8 3.62 13.17 13.24
CA PRO A 8 4.60 12.22 12.73
C PRO A 8 6.00 12.79 12.93
N GLN A 9 6.86 12.05 13.64
CA GLN A 9 8.26 12.40 13.77
C GLN A 9 8.93 12.19 12.42
N ARG A 10 9.32 13.29 11.78
CA ARG A 10 10.03 13.27 10.50
C ARG A 10 11.52 13.12 10.75
N GLN A 11 12.12 12.13 10.11
CA GLN A 11 13.58 11.99 10.07
C GLN A 11 14.08 12.50 8.73
N SER A 12 15.14 13.31 8.75
CA SER A 12 15.85 13.71 7.53
C SER A 12 16.76 12.57 7.10
N VAL A 13 16.63 12.14 5.85
CA VAL A 13 17.44 11.08 5.25
C VAL A 13 18.15 11.66 4.04
N ASN A 14 19.46 11.44 3.92
CA ASN A 14 20.21 11.81 2.74
C ASN A 14 20.06 10.70 1.69
N THR A 15 19.63 11.03 0.48
CA THR A 15 19.37 10.06 -0.59
C THR A 15 19.76 10.66 -1.93
N SER A 16 20.39 9.85 -2.79
CA SER A 16 20.73 10.25 -4.16
C SER A 16 19.54 10.05 -5.08
N ILE A 17 19.13 11.11 -5.78
CA ILE A 17 18.04 11.12 -6.77
C ILE A 17 18.60 11.71 -8.07
N ASP A 18 18.12 11.24 -9.23
CA ASP A 18 18.51 11.78 -10.55
C ASP A 18 18.32 13.31 -10.57
N SER A 19 19.39 14.02 -10.92
CA SER A 19 19.42 15.48 -10.95
C SER A 19 18.41 16.08 -11.94
N ARG A 20 18.09 15.37 -13.02
CA ARG A 20 17.07 15.78 -14.00
C ARG A 20 15.68 15.77 -13.37
N LEU A 21 15.34 14.72 -12.64
CA LEU A 21 14.05 14.63 -11.92
C LEU A 21 13.90 15.74 -10.88
N ILE A 22 14.99 16.08 -10.18
CA ILE A 22 14.98 17.21 -9.23
C ILE A 22 14.80 18.54 -9.95
N SER A 23 15.46 18.73 -11.09
CA SER A 23 15.30 19.94 -11.92
C SER A 23 13.86 20.09 -12.41
N ASP A 24 13.30 19.02 -12.97
CA ASP A 24 11.93 19.00 -13.49
C ASP A 24 10.91 19.24 -12.38
N ALA A 25 11.07 18.56 -11.23
CA ALA A 25 10.21 18.77 -10.07
C ALA A 25 10.23 20.22 -9.59
N LYS A 26 11.41 20.85 -9.53
CA LYS A 26 11.55 22.27 -9.18
C LYS A 26 10.88 23.18 -10.21
N ALA A 27 11.10 22.92 -11.50
CA ALA A 27 10.49 23.70 -12.59
C ALA A 27 8.96 23.63 -12.56
N LEU A 28 8.41 22.49 -12.17
CA LEU A 28 6.96 22.25 -12.04
C LEU A 28 6.39 22.65 -10.67
N GLY A 29 7.21 23.18 -9.75
CA GLY A 29 6.77 23.57 -8.41
C GLY A 29 6.34 22.39 -7.52
N ILE A 30 6.81 21.18 -7.81
CA ILE A 30 6.49 19.96 -7.07
C ILE A 30 7.25 19.96 -5.74
N ASN A 31 6.53 19.68 -4.65
CA ASN A 31 7.13 19.48 -3.34
C ASN A 31 7.81 18.09 -3.28
N ILE A 32 9.11 18.07 -3.51
CA ILE A 32 9.94 16.84 -3.58
C ILE A 32 9.81 16.01 -2.29
N SER A 33 9.87 16.64 -1.12
CA SER A 33 9.76 15.91 0.16
C SER A 33 8.42 15.21 0.31
N ARG A 34 7.33 15.88 -0.07
CA ARG A 34 5.99 15.27 -0.04
C ARG A 34 5.86 14.14 -1.07
N ALA A 35 6.34 14.35 -2.29
CA ALA A 35 6.31 13.33 -3.33
C ALA A 35 7.13 12.08 -2.93
N ALA A 36 8.28 12.28 -2.28
CA ALA A 36 9.10 11.20 -1.75
C ALA A 36 8.37 10.44 -0.63
N GLU A 37 7.74 11.15 0.32
CA GLU A 37 6.96 10.53 1.40
C GLU A 37 5.81 9.67 0.85
N GLU A 38 5.05 10.21 -0.10
CA GLU A 38 3.96 9.47 -0.76
C GLU A 38 4.47 8.26 -1.55
N GLY A 39 5.60 8.39 -2.25
CA GLY A 39 6.24 7.29 -2.98
C GLY A 39 6.70 6.16 -2.06
N ILE A 40 7.36 6.51 -0.94
CA ILE A 40 7.82 5.54 0.07
C ILE A 40 6.63 4.84 0.72
N ALA A 41 5.58 5.58 1.08
CA ALA A 41 4.38 4.99 1.67
C ALA A 41 3.72 3.97 0.73
N LYS A 42 3.62 4.29 -0.57
CA LYS A 42 3.10 3.36 -1.59
C LYS A 42 3.97 2.11 -1.71
N ALA A 43 5.29 2.27 -1.77
CA ALA A 43 6.23 1.14 -1.86
C ALA A 43 6.13 0.22 -0.63
N ILE A 44 6.07 0.80 0.58
CA ILE A 44 5.89 0.04 1.82
C ILE A 44 4.56 -0.72 1.81
N SER A 45 3.47 -0.06 1.41
CA SER A 45 2.15 -0.70 1.35
C SER A 45 2.16 -1.88 0.37
N ALA A 46 2.73 -1.69 -0.83
CA ALA A 46 2.81 -2.74 -1.83
C ALA A 46 3.62 -3.95 -1.33
N GLU A 47 4.76 -3.71 -0.68
CA GLU A 47 5.60 -4.79 -0.14
C GLU A 47 4.92 -5.53 1.02
N LYS A 48 4.21 -4.82 1.91
CA LYS A 48 3.41 -5.44 2.96
C LYS A 48 2.31 -6.33 2.37
N THR A 49 1.61 -5.83 1.35
CA THR A 49 0.58 -6.61 0.65
C THR A 49 1.17 -7.85 0.00
N ARG A 50 2.32 -7.74 -0.67
CA ARG A 50 3.02 -8.89 -1.29
C ARG A 50 3.35 -9.96 -0.25
N ARG A 51 3.98 -9.57 0.86
CA ARG A 51 4.33 -10.51 1.94
C ARG A 51 3.10 -11.16 2.55
N TRP A 52 2.05 -10.38 2.82
CA TRP A 52 0.81 -10.93 3.35
C TRP A 52 0.18 -11.94 2.38
N GLN A 53 0.17 -11.67 1.08
CA GLN A 53 -0.32 -12.61 0.07
C GLN A 53 0.49 -13.91 0.03
N GLU A 54 1.81 -13.82 0.20
CA GLU A 54 2.69 -14.99 0.26
C GLU A 54 2.42 -15.84 1.51
N GLU A 55 2.32 -15.19 2.67
CA GLU A 55 2.02 -15.85 3.95
C GLU A 55 0.62 -16.49 3.96
N ASN A 56 -0.36 -15.87 3.30
CA ASN A 56 -1.75 -16.32 3.29
C ASN A 56 -2.11 -17.13 2.04
N LYS A 57 -1.12 -17.46 1.19
CA LYS A 57 -1.34 -18.14 -0.09
C LYS A 57 -2.15 -19.44 0.08
N GLU A 58 -1.74 -20.29 1.02
CA GLU A 58 -2.42 -21.57 1.27
C GLU A 58 -3.86 -21.39 1.77
N ALA A 59 -4.09 -20.41 2.65
CA ALA A 59 -5.42 -20.11 3.16
C ALA A 59 -6.34 -19.55 2.06
N ILE A 60 -5.80 -18.69 1.20
CA ILE A 60 -6.50 -18.15 0.02
C ILE A 60 -6.82 -19.28 -0.96
N ASP A 61 -5.87 -20.16 -1.25
CA ASP A 61 -6.05 -21.27 -2.18
C ASP A 61 -7.10 -22.28 -1.67
N SER A 62 -7.06 -22.61 -0.37
CA SER A 62 -8.07 -23.46 0.29
C SER A 62 -9.47 -22.83 0.22
N SER A 63 -9.58 -21.53 0.51
CA SER A 63 -10.84 -20.79 0.40
C SER A 63 -11.37 -20.76 -1.03
N ASN A 64 -10.49 -20.48 -2.00
CA ASN A 64 -10.83 -20.47 -3.43
C ASN A 64 -11.27 -21.85 -3.93
N GLU A 65 -10.63 -22.93 -3.45
CA GLU A 65 -11.03 -24.30 -3.75
C GLU A 65 -12.40 -24.63 -3.15
N TYR A 66 -12.66 -24.24 -1.90
CA TYR A 66 -13.97 -24.40 -1.29
C TYR A 66 -15.07 -23.71 -2.12
N VAL A 67 -14.85 -22.46 -2.54
CA VAL A 67 -15.81 -21.71 -3.37
C VAL A 67 -16.00 -22.37 -4.73
N ARG A 68 -14.94 -22.87 -5.37
CA ARG A 68 -15.05 -23.60 -6.66
C ARG A 68 -15.90 -24.87 -6.52
N ARG A 69 -15.76 -25.59 -5.41
CA ARG A 69 -16.50 -26.84 -5.17
C ARG A 69 -17.94 -26.61 -4.71
N ASN A 70 -18.18 -25.60 -3.87
CA ASN A 70 -19.46 -25.41 -3.17
C ASN A 70 -20.27 -24.20 -3.66
N GLY A 71 -19.71 -23.41 -4.59
CA GLY A 71 -20.25 -22.12 -4.98
C GLY A 71 -19.97 -21.04 -3.93
N LEU A 72 -20.45 -19.83 -4.22
CA LEU A 72 -20.29 -18.69 -3.31
C LEU A 72 -21.15 -18.87 -2.05
N PRO A 73 -20.55 -18.86 -0.85
CA PRO A 73 -21.31 -18.86 0.39
C PRO A 73 -22.31 -17.71 0.41
N LEU A 74 -23.54 -17.99 0.85
CA LEU A 74 -24.60 -16.99 1.03
C LEU A 74 -25.06 -16.27 -0.26
N ALA A 75 -24.66 -16.73 -1.46
CA ALA A 75 -25.13 -16.16 -2.73
C ALA A 75 -26.67 -16.07 -2.81
N LYS A 76 -27.37 -17.03 -2.19
CA LYS A 76 -28.83 -17.08 -2.06
C LYS A 76 -29.48 -15.89 -1.31
N HIS A 77 -28.70 -15.04 -0.65
CA HIS A 77 -29.19 -13.88 0.10
C HIS A 77 -28.75 -12.53 -0.49
N ARG A 78 -28.11 -12.53 -1.67
CA ARG A 78 -27.64 -11.29 -2.31
C ARG A 78 -28.85 -10.48 -2.86
N PRO A 79 -29.12 -9.26 -2.36
CA PRO A 79 -30.13 -8.39 -2.96
C PRO A 79 -29.65 -7.87 -4.34
N PHE A 80 -30.59 -7.70 -5.26
CA PHE A 80 -30.39 -7.25 -6.64
C PHE A 80 -30.30 -5.73 -6.76
#